data_AF-A0A562SYF3-F1
#
_entry.id   AF-A0A562SYF3-F1
#
_cell.length_a   1.000
_cell.length_b   1.000
_cell.length_c   1.000
_cell.angle_alpha   90.00
_cell.angle_beta   90.00
_cell.angle_gamma   90.00
#
_symmetry.space_group_name_H-M   'P 1'
#
loop_
_entity.id
_entity.type
_entity.pdbx_description
1 polymer ?
#
loop_
_entity_poly.entity_id
_entity_poly.type
_entity_poly.pdbx_seq_one_letter_code
_entity_poly.pdbx_strand_id
1 'polypeptide(L)'
;MKEFVLEEFRLHVRMKLSALWTGVMFCYIYGDYFGLYVPGKVQGLLNNDNMLNSPGNLFTAALLLAVPALMIFLSLMLKPKLCKALNIGVGIFFTLFTLAVGIASMPGSYIFYTVYSFMESIITSVIIYQAFKWPKISTTK
;
A
#
# COMPACT_ATOMS: atom_id res chain seq x y z
N MET A 1 -16.47 -27.73 -32.16
CA MET A 1 -15.44 -27.55 -31.11
C MET A 1 -16.20 -27.06 -29.87
N LYS A 2 -16.05 -27.69 -28.69
CA LYS A 2 -16.72 -27.21 -27.47
C LYS A 2 -15.97 -25.98 -26.97
N GLU A 3 -16.62 -24.82 -26.97
CA GLU A 3 -16.11 -23.61 -26.33
C GLU A 3 -16.26 -23.73 -24.82
N PHE A 4 -15.15 -23.68 -24.10
CA PHE A 4 -15.14 -23.61 -22.65
C PHE A 4 -15.03 -22.14 -22.25
N VAL A 5 -16.09 -21.60 -21.65
CA VAL A 5 -16.08 -20.26 -21.08
C VAL A 5 -15.65 -20.35 -19.62
N LEU A 6 -14.73 -19.46 -19.20
CA LEU A 6 -14.26 -19.39 -17.81
C LEU A 6 -15.38 -18.87 -16.90
N GLU A 7 -15.54 -19.48 -15.73
CA GLU A 7 -16.52 -19.03 -14.73
C GLU A 7 -16.10 -17.68 -14.12
N GLU A 8 -16.99 -16.69 -14.18
CA GLU A 8 -16.73 -15.35 -13.64
C GLU A 8 -17.16 -15.25 -12.16
N PHE A 9 -16.20 -15.25 -11.24
CA PHE A 9 -16.48 -15.08 -9.81
C PHE A 9 -16.55 -13.60 -9.42
N ARG A 10 -17.71 -13.15 -8.91
CA ARG A 10 -17.90 -11.77 -8.44
C ARG A 10 -17.31 -11.56 -7.05
N LEU A 11 -16.06 -11.11 -7.00
CA LEU A 11 -15.38 -10.72 -5.76
C LEU A 11 -16.06 -9.53 -5.06
N HIS A 12 -16.37 -9.72 -3.78
CA HIS A 12 -16.88 -8.65 -2.92
C HIS A 12 -15.82 -7.55 -2.75
N VAL A 13 -16.25 -6.27 -2.75
CA VAL A 13 -15.34 -5.10 -2.71
C VAL A 13 -14.36 -5.13 -1.52
N ARG A 14 -14.79 -5.67 -0.37
CA ARG A 14 -13.92 -5.86 0.81
C ARG A 14 -12.71 -6.75 0.53
N MET A 15 -12.91 -7.84 -0.21
CA MET A 15 -11.83 -8.76 -0.57
C MET A 15 -10.86 -8.07 -1.53
N LYS A 16 -11.38 -7.28 -2.48
CA LYS A 16 -10.56 -6.46 -3.39
C LYS A 16 -9.71 -5.47 -2.60
N LEU A 17 -10.30 -4.74 -1.65
CA LEU A 17 -9.58 -3.77 -0.81
C LEU A 17 -8.49 -4.45 0.02
N SER A 18 -8.80 -5.58 0.67
CA SER A 18 -7.82 -6.36 1.46
C SER A 18 -6.65 -6.86 0.59
N ALA A 19 -6.95 -7.38 -0.61
CA ALA A 19 -5.93 -7.81 -1.56
C ALA A 19 -5.05 -6.65 -2.06
N LEU A 20 -5.64 -5.47 -2.30
CA LEU A 20 -4.89 -4.28 -2.70
C LEU A 20 -3.94 -3.81 -1.58
N TRP A 21 -4.39 -3.75 -0.32
CA TRP A 21 -3.51 -3.44 0.82
C TRP A 21 -2.38 -4.47 0.99
N THR A 22 -2.67 -5.73 0.70
CA THR A 22 -1.63 -6.78 0.68
C THR A 22 -0.59 -6.50 -0.41
N GLY A 23 -1.03 -6.08 -1.60
CA GLY A 23 -0.14 -5.62 -2.67
C GLY A 23 0.74 -4.44 -2.25
N VAL A 24 0.17 -3.44 -1.57
CA VAL A 24 0.95 -2.31 -1.02
C VAL A 24 2.03 -2.79 -0.06
N MET A 25 1.70 -3.71 0.86
CA MET A 25 2.69 -4.28 1.79
C MET A 25 3.82 -5.02 1.07
N PHE A 26 3.52 -5.76 -0.01
CA PHE A 26 4.57 -6.40 -0.79
C PHE A 26 5.45 -5.39 -1.52
N CYS A 27 4.90 -4.29 -2.05
CA CYS A 27 5.70 -3.22 -2.64
C CYS A 27 6.69 -2.63 -1.64
N TYR A 28 6.25 -2.33 -0.41
CA TYR A 28 7.15 -1.85 0.64
C TYR A 28 8.24 -2.87 0.98
N ILE A 29 7.87 -4.13 1.21
CA ILE A 29 8.82 -5.18 1.58
C ILE A 29 9.88 -5.37 0.49
N TYR A 30 9.47 -5.50 -0.78
CA TYR A 30 10.43 -5.70 -1.87
C TYR A 30 11.22 -4.42 -2.20
N GLY A 31 10.60 -3.24 -2.08
CA GLY A 31 11.29 -1.96 -2.23
C GLY A 31 12.42 -1.79 -1.22
N ASP A 32 12.14 -2.03 0.05
CA ASP A 32 13.16 -1.97 1.11
C ASP A 32 14.20 -3.07 0.98
N TYR A 33 13.77 -4.30 0.64
CA TYR A 33 14.67 -5.42 0.42
C TYR A 33 15.67 -5.16 -0.71
N PHE A 34 15.21 -4.70 -1.87
CA PHE A 34 16.12 -4.30 -2.96
C PHE A 34 16.97 -3.09 -2.59
N GLY A 35 16.47 -2.23 -1.71
CA GLY A 35 17.23 -1.16 -1.09
C GLY A 35 18.52 -1.61 -0.42
N LEU A 36 18.55 -2.81 0.15
CA LEU A 36 19.74 -3.37 0.78
C LEU A 36 20.84 -3.73 -0.23
N TYR A 37 20.50 -3.95 -1.49
CA TYR A 37 21.47 -4.26 -2.54
C TYR A 37 22.19 -3.02 -3.08
N VAL A 38 21.71 -1.82 -2.74
CA VAL A 38 22.35 -0.58 -3.13
C VAL A 38 23.72 -0.44 -2.42
N PRO A 39 24.83 -0.22 -3.16
CA PRO A 39 26.14 0.00 -2.59
C PRO A 39 26.13 1.02 -1.44
N GLY A 40 26.75 0.64 -0.32
CA GLY A 40 26.84 1.48 0.88
C GLY A 40 25.64 1.42 1.82
N LYS A 41 24.45 0.96 1.41
CA LYS A 41 23.27 0.89 2.30
C LYS A 41 23.45 -0.06 3.47
N VAL A 42 23.92 -1.29 3.23
CA VAL A 42 24.18 -2.27 4.30
C VAL A 42 25.28 -1.77 5.23
N GLN A 43 26.33 -1.15 4.71
CA GLN A 43 27.39 -0.57 5.54
C GLN A 43 26.85 0.58 6.42
N GLY A 44 25.94 1.40 5.88
CA GLY A 44 25.24 2.44 6.64
C GLY A 44 24.34 1.90 7.76
N LEU A 45 23.78 0.70 7.60
CA LEU A 45 23.08 0.02 8.71
C LEU A 45 24.04 -0.35 9.84
N LEU A 46 25.22 -0.87 9.52
CA LEU A 46 26.23 -1.28 10.51
C LEU A 46 26.86 -0.07 11.22
N ASN A 47 27.03 1.03 10.50
CA ASN A 47 27.71 2.24 10.99
C ASN A 47 26.75 3.29 11.59
N ASN A 48 25.45 2.99 11.69
CA ASN A 48 24.39 3.95 12.08
C ASN A 48 24.26 5.18 11.16
N ASP A 49 24.77 5.09 9.94
CA ASP A 49 24.62 6.11 8.89
C ASP A 49 23.39 5.80 8.01
N ASN A 50 22.22 5.89 8.64
CA ASN A 50 20.93 5.66 7.98
C ASN A 50 19.81 6.44 8.69
N MET A 51 18.67 6.61 8.00
CA MET A 51 17.54 7.40 8.53
C MET A 51 16.85 6.76 9.75
N LEU A 52 17.04 5.46 9.97
CA LEU A 52 16.41 4.69 11.05
C LEU A 52 17.37 4.42 12.22
N ASN A 53 18.42 5.23 12.36
CA ASN A 53 19.50 5.07 13.34
C ASN A 53 19.12 5.41 14.80
N SER A 54 17.87 5.80 15.08
CA SER A 54 17.39 6.08 16.42
C SER A 54 16.14 5.25 16.76
N PRO A 55 15.94 4.88 18.05
CA PRO A 55 14.73 4.17 18.48
C PRO A 55 13.44 4.91 18.10
N GLY A 56 13.46 6.24 18.14
CA GLY A 56 12.33 7.08 17.74
C GLY A 56 12.00 6.95 16.26
N ASN A 57 13.00 7.05 15.38
CA ASN A 57 12.79 6.94 13.93
C ASN A 57 12.35 5.52 13.52
N LEU A 58 12.91 4.50 14.17
CA LEU A 58 12.51 3.12 13.92
C LEU A 58 11.05 2.87 14.35
N PHE A 59 10.67 3.41 15.51
CA PHE A 59 9.29 3.31 16.02
C PHE A 59 8.29 4.03 15.10
N THR A 60 8.60 5.23 14.61
CA THR A 60 7.71 5.97 13.71
C THR A 60 7.55 5.25 12.37
N ALA A 61 8.63 4.73 11.79
CA ALA A 61 8.58 3.93 10.57
C ALA A 61 7.75 2.64 10.77
N ALA A 62 7.96 1.93 11.88
CA ALA A 62 7.19 0.73 12.21
C ALA A 62 5.70 1.03 12.36
N LEU A 63 5.34 2.12 13.05
CA LEU A 63 3.95 2.53 13.23
C LEU A 63 3.29 2.93 11.91
N LEU A 64 4.01 3.66 11.05
CA LEU A 64 3.55 4.04 9.72
C LEU A 64 3.21 2.80 8.88
N LEU A 65 4.12 1.83 8.81
CA LEU A 65 3.94 0.59 8.04
C LEU A 65 2.97 -0.41 8.70
N ALA A 66 2.70 -0.29 10.00
CA ALA A 66 1.66 -1.08 10.65
C ALA A 66 0.25 -0.72 10.14
N VAL A 67 0.03 0.53 9.70
CA VAL A 67 -1.27 0.97 9.19
C VAL A 67 -1.74 0.15 7.96
N PRO A 68 -0.98 0.04 6.86
CA PRO A 68 -1.39 -0.76 5.70
C PRO A 68 -1.55 -2.24 6.06
N ALA A 69 -0.70 -2.79 6.94
CA ALA A 69 -0.83 -4.16 7.43
C ALA A 69 -2.17 -4.38 8.17
N LEU A 70 -2.56 -3.46 9.06
CA LEU A 70 -3.86 -3.51 9.75
C LEU A 70 -5.02 -3.36 8.77
N MET A 71 -4.89 -2.51 7.75
CA MET A 71 -5.93 -2.28 6.74
C MET A 71 -6.29 -3.55 5.94
N ILE A 72 -5.38 -4.52 5.80
CA ILE A 72 -5.67 -5.83 5.21
C ILE A 72 -6.80 -6.51 5.99
N PHE A 73 -6.68 -6.60 7.30
CA PHE A 73 -7.65 -7.25 8.18
C PHE A 73 -8.90 -6.38 8.38
N LEU A 74 -8.71 -5.08 8.66
CA LEU A 74 -9.80 -4.15 8.93
C LEU A 74 -10.74 -4.00 7.74
N SER A 75 -10.24 -4.10 6.51
CA SER A 75 -11.08 -4.05 5.31
C SER A 75 -12.12 -5.18 5.24
N LEU A 76 -11.81 -6.33 5.87
CA LEU A 76 -12.71 -7.48 5.91
C LEU A 76 -13.70 -7.39 7.07
N MET A 77 -13.24 -6.96 8.25
CA MET A 77 -13.99 -7.08 9.50
C MET A 77 -14.89 -5.88 9.82
N LEU A 78 -14.51 -4.66 9.40
CA LEU A 78 -15.24 -3.46 9.81
C LEU A 78 -16.63 -3.33 9.18
N LYS A 79 -17.50 -2.55 9.81
CA LYS A 79 -18.81 -2.18 9.23
C LYS A 79 -18.59 -1.38 7.93
N PRO A 80 -19.46 -1.52 6.91
CA PRO A 80 -19.21 -0.96 5.57
C PRO A 80 -18.91 0.55 5.58
N LYS A 81 -19.63 1.34 6.38
CA LYS A 81 -19.43 2.79 6.47
C LYS A 81 -18.03 3.16 6.97
N LEU A 82 -17.58 2.52 8.06
CA LEU A 82 -16.27 2.78 8.65
C LEU A 82 -15.15 2.24 7.75
N CYS A 83 -15.32 1.03 7.22
CA CYS A 83 -14.38 0.43 6.26
C CYS A 83 -14.16 1.35 5.05
N LYS A 84 -15.23 1.90 4.48
CA LYS A 84 -15.16 2.85 3.37
C LYS A 84 -14.40 4.13 3.76
N ALA A 85 -14.75 4.75 4.89
CA ALA A 85 -14.12 5.98 5.34
C ALA A 85 -12.61 5.80 5.58
N LEU A 86 -12.21 4.71 6.25
CA LEU A 86 -10.81 4.40 6.51
C LEU A 86 -10.04 4.12 5.22
N ASN A 87 -10.57 3.30 4.30
CA ASN A 87 -9.91 3.02 3.03
C ASN A 87 -9.69 4.29 2.20
N ILE A 88 -10.64 5.23 2.20
CA ILE A 88 -10.47 6.52 1.52
C ILE A 88 -9.43 7.38 2.23
N GLY A 89 -9.57 7.59 3.54
CA GLY A 89 -8.67 8.49 4.29
C GLY A 89 -7.23 7.99 4.32
N VAL A 90 -7.04 6.73 4.70
CA VAL A 90 -5.72 6.07 4.72
C VAL A 90 -5.17 5.93 3.31
N GLY A 91 -6.01 5.60 2.32
CA GLY A 91 -5.62 5.56 0.91
C GLY A 91 -5.09 6.90 0.40
N ILE A 92 -5.79 8.02 0.68
CA ILE A 92 -5.35 9.37 0.27
C ILE A 92 -3.99 9.70 0.90
N PHE A 93 -3.86 9.47 2.21
CA PHE A 93 -2.61 9.72 2.92
C PHE A 93 -1.45 8.96 2.28
N PHE A 94 -1.60 7.64 2.06
CA PHE A 94 -0.54 6.85 1.47
C PHE A 94 -0.27 7.19 0.01
N THR A 95 -1.29 7.47 -0.81
CA THR A 95 -1.07 7.93 -2.19
C THR A 95 -0.20 9.18 -2.24
N LEU A 96 -0.50 10.18 -1.40
CA LEU A 96 0.27 11.42 -1.38
C LEU A 96 1.69 11.19 -0.83
N PHE A 97 1.80 10.38 0.22
CA PHE A 97 3.07 10.03 0.84
C PHE A 97 4.00 9.31 -0.15
N THR A 98 3.55 8.23 -0.77
CA THR A 98 4.38 7.44 -1.70
C THR A 98 4.66 8.20 -2.99
N LEU A 99 3.75 9.08 -3.43
CA LEU A 99 3.99 9.95 -4.56
C LEU A 99 5.10 10.97 -4.26
N ALA A 100 5.07 11.58 -3.07
CA ALA A 100 6.11 12.51 -2.63
C ALA A 100 7.47 11.80 -2.52
N VAL A 101 7.50 10.58 -1.96
CA VAL A 101 8.71 9.75 -1.91
C VAL A 101 9.21 9.39 -3.30
N GLY A 102 8.33 9.02 -4.23
CA GLY A 102 8.66 8.69 -5.61
C GLY A 102 9.30 9.87 -6.35
N ILE A 103 8.72 11.08 -6.22
CA ILE A 103 9.26 12.32 -6.80
C ILE A 103 10.62 12.66 -6.19
N ALA A 104 10.73 12.61 -4.85
CA ALA A 104 11.98 12.87 -4.15
C ALA A 104 13.10 11.88 -4.52
N SER A 105 12.72 10.66 -4.93
CA SER A 105 13.66 9.62 -5.37
C SER A 105 14.06 9.74 -6.84
N MET A 106 13.42 10.57 -7.67
CA MET A 106 13.77 10.66 -9.10
C MET A 106 15.23 11.11 -9.37
N PRO A 107 15.83 12.06 -8.62
CA PRO A 107 17.21 12.47 -8.85
C PRO A 107 18.19 11.47 -8.24
N GLY A 108 18.96 10.78 -9.07
CA GLY A 108 20.14 10.01 -8.64
C GLY A 108 19.87 8.74 -7.81
N SER A 109 18.60 8.32 -7.64
CA SER A 109 18.29 7.03 -7.02
C SER A 109 18.21 5.90 -8.05
N TYR A 110 18.21 4.67 -7.55
CA TYR A 110 18.01 3.48 -8.37
C TYR A 110 16.57 3.43 -8.86
N ILE A 111 16.37 3.18 -10.16
CA ILE A 111 15.07 3.20 -10.84
C ILE A 111 13.99 2.38 -10.11
N PHE A 112 14.38 1.28 -9.44
CA PHE A 112 13.41 0.46 -8.71
C PHE A 112 12.70 1.24 -7.58
N TYR A 113 13.37 2.15 -6.87
CA TYR A 113 12.74 2.95 -5.82
C TYR A 113 11.62 3.81 -6.37
N THR A 114 11.88 4.45 -7.51
CA THR A 114 10.89 5.25 -8.23
C THR A 114 9.73 4.37 -8.69
N VAL A 115 10.02 3.22 -9.31
CA VAL A 115 8.99 2.29 -9.80
C VAL A 115 8.10 1.77 -8.67
N TYR A 116 8.67 1.32 -7.55
CA TYR A 116 7.91 0.83 -6.40
C TYR A 116 7.06 1.95 -5.77
N SER A 117 7.61 3.14 -5.58
CA SER A 117 6.88 4.28 -5.01
C SER A 117 5.67 4.70 -5.87
N PHE A 118 5.84 4.73 -7.20
CA PHE A 118 4.72 5.01 -8.11
C PHE A 118 3.71 3.87 -8.15
N MET A 119 4.16 2.61 -8.11
CA MET A 119 3.27 1.45 -8.04
C MET A 119 2.40 1.49 -6.77
N GLU A 120 3.00 1.80 -5.61
CA GLU A 120 2.27 1.99 -4.35
C GLU A 120 1.20 3.07 -4.51
N SER A 121 1.59 4.23 -5.07
CA SER A 121 0.68 5.36 -5.31
C SER A 121 -0.49 4.99 -6.23
N ILE A 122 -0.25 4.16 -7.24
CA ILE A 122 -1.30 3.64 -8.14
C ILE A 122 -2.22 2.71 -7.37
N ILE A 123 -1.69 1.73 -6.63
CA ILE A 123 -2.50 0.76 -5.89
C ILE A 123 -3.37 1.48 -4.84
N THR A 124 -2.81 2.42 -4.09
CA THR A 124 -3.58 3.19 -3.09
C THR A 124 -4.63 4.10 -3.74
N SER A 125 -4.36 4.62 -4.95
CA SER A 125 -5.38 5.34 -5.73
C SER A 125 -6.53 4.42 -6.17
N VAL A 126 -6.22 3.19 -6.56
CA VAL A 126 -7.24 2.17 -6.88
C VAL A 126 -8.05 1.80 -5.62
N ILE A 127 -7.42 1.71 -4.45
CA ILE A 127 -8.13 1.50 -3.16
C ILE A 127 -9.17 2.60 -2.93
N ILE A 128 -8.78 3.87 -3.07
CA ILE A 128 -9.69 5.02 -2.92
C ILE A 128 -10.85 4.90 -3.89
N TYR A 129 -10.57 4.63 -5.17
CA TYR A 129 -11.58 4.51 -6.21
C TYR A 129 -12.58 3.37 -5.91
N GLN A 130 -12.08 2.19 -5.53
CA GLN A 130 -12.91 1.03 -5.19
C GLN A 130 -13.77 1.29 -3.95
N ALA A 131 -13.22 1.94 -2.93
CA ALA A 131 -13.95 2.34 -1.74
C ALA A 131 -15.01 3.41 -2.07
N PHE A 132 -14.71 4.36 -2.94
CA PHE A 132 -15.63 5.40 -3.37
C PHE A 132 -16.81 4.82 -4.16
N LYS A 133 -16.54 3.95 -5.14
CA LYS A 133 -17.53 3.27 -5.99
C LYS A 133 -18.28 2.11 -5.30
N TRP A 134 -18.05 1.88 -4.01
CA TRP A 134 -18.74 0.84 -3.25
C TRP A 134 -20.27 0.95 -3.45
N PRO A 135 -20.94 -0.09 -3.99
CA PRO A 135 -22.38 -0.08 -4.26
C PRO A 135 -23.19 0.25 -3.01
N LYS A 136 -24.17 1.15 -3.17
CA LYS A 136 -25.13 1.49 -2.11
C LYS A 136 -26.42 0.73 -2.40
N ILE A 137 -26.91 -0.04 -1.43
CA ILE A 137 -28.23 -0.66 -1.50
C ILE A 137 -29.22 0.34 -0.89
N SER A 138 -30.24 0.73 -1.65
CA SER A 138 -31.37 1.50 -1.12
C SER A 138 -32.16 0.60 -0.19
N THR A 139 -32.10 0.87 1.12
CA THR A 139 -33.10 0.35 2.05
C THR A 139 -34.38 1.14 1.85
N THR A 140 -35.19 0.73 0.88
CA THR A 140 -36.61 1.09 0.84
C THR A 140 -37.25 0.36 2.01
N LYS A 141 -37.60 1.10 3.07
CA LYS A 141 -38.46 0.58 4.14
C LYS A 141 -39.89 0.52 3.64
#